data_AF-A0A7C2HAM0-F1
#
_entry.id   AF-A0A7C2HAM0-F1
#
_cell.length_a   1.000
_cell.length_b   1.000
_cell.length_c   1.000
_cell.angle_alpha   90.00
_cell.angle_beta   90.00
_cell.angle_gamma   90.00
#
_symmetry.space_group_name_H-M   'P 1'
#
loop_
_entity.id
_entity.type
_entity.pdbx_description
1 polymer ?
#
loop_
_entity_poly.entity_id
_entity_poly.type
_entity_poly.pdbx_seq_one_letter_code
_entity_poly.pdbx_strand_id
1 'polypeptide(L)'
;MPTERVHLAQLQHNLAFLRGFYAPDTPYPDWAVTVAFYAAVHAVEAWLAQRGLHSQSHRERGIYLRQFLPHLWHPYRRLELASRNARYEGVHPSPTLLRQLVDHDLPTLLSALGVVP
;
A
#
# COMPACT_ATOMS: atom_id res chain seq x y z
N MET A 1 -14.12 7.07 -11.64
CA MET A 1 -13.05 6.74 -10.67
C MET A 1 -12.43 8.04 -10.16
N PRO A 2 -11.89 8.08 -8.93
CA PRO A 2 -11.29 9.30 -8.41
C PRO A 2 -10.11 9.78 -9.26
N THR A 3 -9.81 11.07 -9.21
CA THR A 3 -8.67 11.64 -9.92
C THR A 3 -7.36 11.32 -9.20
N GLU A 4 -6.24 11.48 -9.91
CA GLU A 4 -4.89 11.42 -9.31
C GLU A 4 -4.81 12.25 -8.02
N ARG A 5 -5.27 13.51 -8.06
CA ARG A 5 -5.25 14.41 -6.89
C ARG A 5 -6.00 13.83 -5.69
N VAL A 6 -7.14 13.17 -5.91
CA VAL A 6 -7.91 12.54 -4.82
C VAL A 6 -7.16 11.34 -4.24
N HIS A 7 -6.54 10.52 -5.09
CA HIS A 7 -5.72 9.41 -4.63
C HIS A 7 -4.48 9.88 -3.86
N LEU A 8 -3.77 10.91 -4.33
CA LEU A 8 -2.64 11.49 -3.61
C LEU A 8 -3.04 12.08 -2.26
N ALA A 9 -4.18 12.76 -2.17
CA ALA A 9 -4.70 13.27 -0.89
C ALA A 9 -5.01 12.13 0.09
N GLN A 10 -5.64 11.05 -0.37
CA GLN A 10 -5.94 9.89 0.48
C GLN A 10 -4.67 9.13 0.89
N LEU A 11 -3.68 9.02 -0.01
CA LEU A 11 -2.36 8.48 0.31
C LEU A 11 -1.72 9.28 1.44
N GLN A 12 -1.64 10.61 1.31
CA GLN A 12 -1.04 11.48 2.33
C GLN A 12 -1.76 11.34 3.67
N HIS A 13 -3.10 11.30 3.66
CA HIS A 13 -3.89 11.09 4.86
C HIS A 13 -3.57 9.75 5.54
N ASN A 14 -3.50 8.66 4.76
CA ASN A 14 -3.17 7.33 5.29
C ASN A 14 -1.74 7.27 5.85
N LEU A 15 -0.78 7.91 5.18
CA LEU A 15 0.60 7.97 5.67
C LEU A 15 0.72 8.80 6.95
N ALA A 16 0.01 9.92 7.06
CA ALA A 16 -0.05 10.71 8.28
C ALA A 16 -0.66 9.90 9.44
N PHE A 17 -1.75 9.17 9.18
CA PHE A 17 -2.35 8.27 10.16
C PHE A 17 -1.37 7.18 10.59
N LEU A 18 -0.73 6.48 9.66
CA LEU A 18 0.25 5.44 9.95
C LEU A 18 1.41 5.97 10.82
N ARG A 19 1.98 7.13 10.46
CA ARG A 19 3.05 7.80 11.22
C ARG A 19 2.61 8.14 12.66
N GLY A 20 1.32 8.36 12.90
CA GLY A 20 0.80 8.71 14.22
C GLY A 20 0.82 7.59 15.25
N PHE A 21 0.87 6.31 14.83
CA PHE A 21 0.83 5.17 15.76
C PHE A 21 1.81 4.04 15.44
N TYR A 22 2.44 4.07 14.27
CA TYR A 22 3.35 3.01 13.87
C TYR A 22 4.66 3.06 14.66
N ALA A 23 4.93 1.94 15.31
CA ALA A 23 6.25 1.52 15.71
C ALA A 23 6.38 0.03 15.34
N PRO A 24 7.59 -0.51 15.10
CA PRO A 24 7.77 -1.93 14.80
C PRO A 24 7.16 -2.90 15.83
N ASP A 25 7.03 -2.47 17.07
CA ASP A 25 6.46 -3.18 18.23
C ASP A 25 5.08 -2.64 18.65
N THR A 26 4.41 -1.90 17.76
CA THR A 26 3.06 -1.37 18.01
C THR A 26 2.09 -2.48 18.42
N PRO A 27 1.18 -2.23 19.39
CA PRO A 27 0.14 -3.19 19.76
C PRO A 27 -0.92 -3.36 18.66
N TYR A 28 -0.87 -2.57 17.58
CA TYR A 28 -1.83 -2.59 16.46
C TYR A 28 -1.17 -2.95 15.12
N PRO A 29 -0.46 -4.11 15.02
CA PRO A 29 0.30 -4.46 13.81
C PRO A 29 -0.62 -4.77 12.60
N ASP A 30 -1.84 -5.22 12.87
CA ASP A 30 -2.94 -5.44 11.92
C ASP A 30 -3.41 -4.13 11.28
N TRP A 31 -3.56 -3.07 12.08
CA TRP A 31 -3.88 -1.74 11.58
C TRP A 31 -2.71 -1.10 10.85
N ALA A 32 -1.48 -1.27 11.34
CA ALA A 32 -0.29 -0.75 10.67
C ALA A 32 -0.16 -1.31 9.24
N VAL A 33 -0.28 -2.63 9.06
CA VAL A 33 -0.21 -3.24 7.73
C VAL A 33 -1.42 -2.90 6.85
N THR A 34 -2.60 -2.76 7.45
CA THR A 34 -3.81 -2.39 6.71
C THR A 34 -3.67 -0.99 6.12
N VAL A 35 -3.27 -0.01 6.92
CA VAL A 35 -3.08 1.37 6.47
C VAL A 35 -1.95 1.45 5.44
N ALA A 36 -0.84 0.75 5.66
CA ALA A 36 0.27 0.68 4.71
C ALA A 36 -0.18 0.12 3.34
N PHE A 37 -1.01 -0.93 3.33
CA PHE A 37 -1.57 -1.45 2.09
C PHE A 37 -2.48 -0.42 1.41
N TYR A 38 -3.39 0.23 2.13
CA TYR A 38 -4.25 1.25 1.52
C TYR A 38 -3.48 2.48 1.03
N ALA A 39 -2.37 2.85 1.68
CA ALA A 39 -1.43 3.83 1.13
C ALA A 39 -0.88 3.34 -0.23
N ALA A 40 -0.37 2.11 -0.32
CA ALA A 40 0.09 1.53 -1.58
C ALA A 40 -1.00 1.48 -2.66
N VAL A 41 -2.25 1.16 -2.30
CA VAL A 41 -3.40 1.23 -3.23
C VAL A 41 -3.53 2.61 -3.85
N HIS A 42 -3.53 3.65 -3.02
CA HIS A 42 -3.71 5.01 -3.51
C HIS A 42 -2.52 5.52 -4.32
N ALA A 43 -1.29 5.12 -3.99
CA ALA A 43 -0.12 5.43 -4.82
C ALA A 43 -0.25 4.81 -6.22
N VAL A 44 -0.65 3.54 -6.32
CA VAL A 44 -0.82 2.86 -7.61
C VAL A 44 -1.99 3.45 -8.41
N GLU A 45 -3.12 3.73 -7.77
CA GLU A 45 -4.26 4.35 -8.46
C GLU A 45 -3.97 5.78 -8.93
N ALA A 46 -3.16 6.56 -8.19
CA ALA A 46 -2.70 7.87 -8.66
C ALA A 46 -1.87 7.74 -9.94
N TRP A 47 -0.92 6.80 -9.97
CA TRP A 47 -0.08 6.53 -11.13
C TRP A 47 -0.90 6.04 -12.34
N LEU A 48 -1.93 5.22 -12.13
CA LEU A 48 -2.86 4.78 -13.17
C LEU A 48 -3.70 5.93 -13.69
N ALA A 49 -4.24 6.78 -12.79
CA ALA A 49 -5.08 7.92 -13.15
C ALA A 49 -4.36 8.92 -14.06
N GLN A 50 -3.06 9.18 -13.82
CA GLN A 50 -2.20 9.98 -14.71
C GLN A 50 -2.17 9.48 -16.16
N ARG A 51 -2.46 8.18 -16.37
CA ARG A 51 -2.44 7.49 -17.67
C ARG A 51 -3.85 7.22 -18.21
N GLY A 52 -4.89 7.79 -17.58
CA GLY A 52 -6.28 7.54 -17.94
C GLY A 52 -6.76 6.11 -17.65
N LEU A 53 -6.04 5.37 -16.81
CA LEU A 53 -6.38 4.01 -16.37
C LEU A 53 -6.88 4.03 -14.93
N HIS A 54 -7.73 3.07 -14.58
CA HIS A 54 -8.22 2.90 -13.21
C HIS A 54 -8.53 1.42 -12.94
N SER A 55 -8.28 0.94 -11.72
CA SER A 55 -8.68 -0.43 -11.36
C SER A 55 -9.89 -0.44 -10.42
N GLN A 56 -10.89 -1.26 -10.75
CA GLN A 56 -12.10 -1.47 -9.96
C GLN A 56 -11.93 -2.54 -8.88
N SER A 57 -10.85 -3.32 -8.93
CA SER A 57 -10.61 -4.40 -7.97
C SER A 57 -9.11 -4.61 -7.70
N HIS A 58 -8.80 -5.25 -6.56
CA HIS A 58 -7.43 -5.68 -6.25
C HIS A 58 -6.85 -6.60 -7.33
N ARG A 59 -7.68 -7.48 -7.91
CA ARG A 59 -7.28 -8.38 -9.00
C ARG A 59 -6.84 -7.59 -10.23
N GLU A 60 -7.64 -6.62 -10.65
CA GLU A 60 -7.35 -5.77 -11.81
C GLU A 60 -6.10 -4.91 -11.57
N ARG A 61 -5.96 -4.33 -10.37
CA ARG A 61 -4.73 -3.60 -9.99
C ARG A 61 -3.48 -4.46 -10.09
N GLY A 62 -3.58 -5.71 -9.65
CA GLY A 62 -2.50 -6.69 -9.78
C GLY A 62 -2.16 -7.04 -11.23
N ILE A 63 -3.14 -7.03 -12.14
CA ILE A 63 -2.90 -7.19 -13.58
C ILE A 63 -2.11 -5.98 -14.10
N TYR A 64 -2.57 -4.76 -13.82
CA TYR A 64 -1.87 -3.55 -14.26
C TYR A 64 -0.45 -3.44 -13.70
N LEU A 65 -0.25 -3.77 -12.42
CA LEU A 65 1.09 -3.80 -11.84
C LEU A 65 2.00 -4.80 -12.55
N ARG A 66 1.54 -6.03 -12.79
CA ARG A 66 2.36 -7.02 -13.52
C ARG A 66 2.65 -6.60 -14.95
N GLN A 67 1.72 -5.91 -15.60
CA GLN A 67 1.87 -5.46 -16.98
C GLN A 67 2.83 -4.28 -17.11
N PHE A 68 2.67 -3.25 -16.26
CA PHE A 68 3.37 -1.98 -16.43
C PHE A 68 4.53 -1.77 -15.45
N LEU A 69 4.47 -2.39 -14.28
CA LEU A 69 5.40 -2.19 -13.17
C LEU A 69 5.79 -3.53 -12.51
N PRO A 70 6.28 -4.52 -13.28
CA PRO A 70 6.46 -5.90 -12.78
C PRO A 70 7.41 -5.98 -11.58
N HIS A 71 8.39 -5.09 -11.48
CA HIS A 71 9.31 -4.99 -10.34
C HIS A 71 8.61 -4.59 -9.03
N LEU A 72 7.43 -3.95 -9.10
CA LEU A 72 6.62 -3.57 -7.95
C LEU A 72 5.58 -4.62 -7.55
N TRP A 73 5.40 -5.67 -8.36
CA TRP A 73 4.39 -6.70 -8.09
C TRP A 73 4.61 -7.38 -6.73
N HIS A 74 5.83 -7.81 -6.44
CA HIS A 74 6.13 -8.53 -5.20
C HIS A 74 5.95 -7.69 -3.92
N PRO A 75 6.51 -6.47 -3.79
CA PRO A 75 6.28 -5.63 -2.61
C PRO A 75 4.80 -5.28 -2.43
N TYR A 76 4.11 -4.93 -3.51
CA TYR A 76 2.68 -4.66 -3.45
C TYR A 76 1.87 -5.89 -3.00
N ARG A 77 2.19 -7.08 -3.53
CA ARG A 77 1.48 -8.32 -3.20
C ARG A 77 1.70 -8.75 -1.76
N ARG A 78 2.89 -8.50 -1.19
CA ARG A 78 3.16 -8.77 0.23
C ARG A 78 2.27 -7.91 1.14
N LEU A 79 2.16 -6.60 0.86
CA LEU A 79 1.25 -5.71 1.56
C LEU A 79 -0.22 -6.16 1.43
N GLU A 80 -0.65 -6.52 0.22
CA GLU A 80 -2.02 -7.01 -0.03
C GLU A 80 -2.34 -8.27 0.80
N LEU A 81 -1.46 -9.27 0.74
CA LEU A 81 -1.65 -10.54 1.46
C LEU A 81 -1.67 -10.32 2.97
N ALA A 82 -0.74 -9.54 3.50
CA ALA A 82 -0.65 -9.29 4.93
C ALA A 82 -1.85 -8.47 5.44
N SER A 83 -2.28 -7.44 4.70
CA SER A 83 -3.51 -6.68 5.01
C SER A 83 -4.76 -7.57 4.97
N ARG A 84 -4.85 -8.47 3.98
CA ARG A 84 -6.00 -9.39 3.86
C ARG A 84 -6.02 -10.37 5.03
N ASN A 85 -4.89 -11.00 5.35
CA ASN A 85 -4.81 -11.95 6.46
C ASN A 85 -5.09 -11.26 7.81
N ALA A 86 -4.62 -10.04 8.00
CA ALA A 86 -4.93 -9.27 9.20
C ALA A 86 -6.43 -9.03 9.37
N ARG A 87 -7.11 -8.60 8.30
CA ARG A 87 -8.54 -8.23 8.38
C ARG A 87 -9.50 -9.42 8.39
N TYR A 88 -9.19 -10.47 7.64
CA TYR A 88 -10.14 -11.57 7.43
C TYR A 88 -9.79 -12.84 8.20
N GLU A 89 -8.51 -13.02 8.57
CA GLU A 89 -8.04 -14.21 9.27
C GLU A 89 -7.56 -13.89 10.71
N GLY A 90 -7.65 -12.62 11.15
CA GLY A 90 -7.21 -12.20 12.48
C GLY A 90 -5.70 -12.36 12.71
N VAL A 91 -4.90 -12.39 11.65
CA VAL A 91 -3.45 -12.57 11.76
C VAL A 91 -2.77 -11.27 12.16
N HIS A 92 -1.99 -11.31 13.24
CA HIS A 92 -1.13 -10.19 13.64
C HIS A 92 0.27 -10.35 13.05
N PRO A 93 0.74 -9.46 12.15
CA PRO A 93 2.10 -9.52 11.62
C PRO A 93 3.15 -9.47 12.74
N SER A 94 4.19 -10.30 12.63
CA SER A 94 5.34 -10.21 13.54
C SER A 94 6.08 -8.88 13.33
N PRO A 95 6.81 -8.36 14.34
CA PRO A 95 7.61 -7.14 14.18
C PRO A 95 8.57 -7.17 13.00
N THR A 96 9.18 -8.33 12.71
CA THR A 96 10.08 -8.50 11.57
C THR A 96 9.34 -8.36 10.24
N LEU A 97 8.18 -9.00 10.10
CA LEU A 97 7.35 -8.86 8.90
C LEU A 97 6.84 -7.43 8.77
N LEU A 98 6.41 -6.81 9.87
CA LEU A 98 5.87 -5.46 9.86
C LEU A 98 6.92 -4.43 9.40
N ARG A 99 8.18 -4.55 9.86
CA ARG A 99 9.30 -3.73 9.35
C ARG A 99 9.53 -3.94 7.86
N GLN A 100 9.52 -5.19 7.37
CA GLN A 100 9.66 -5.46 5.94
C GLN A 100 8.56 -4.76 5.13
N LEU A 101 7.33 -4.76 5.62
CA LEU A 101 6.18 -4.20 4.91
C LEU A 101 6.15 -2.66 4.97
N VAL A 102 6.35 -2.08 6.16
CA VAL A 102 6.19 -0.64 6.39
C VAL A 102 7.46 0.15 6.12
N ASP A 103 8.63 -0.38 6.49
CA ASP A 103 9.91 0.35 6.40
C ASP A 103 10.65 0.07 5.09
N HIS A 104 10.27 -0.96 4.34
CA HIS A 104 10.93 -1.33 3.09
C HIS A 104 9.96 -1.40 1.89
N ASP A 105 8.94 -2.24 1.93
CA ASP A 105 8.07 -2.47 0.77
C ASP A 105 7.26 -1.22 0.39
N LEU A 106 6.64 -0.56 1.36
CA LEU A 106 5.87 0.66 1.11
C LEU A 106 6.76 1.80 0.58
N PRO A 107 7.89 2.18 1.22
CA PRO A 107 8.79 3.20 0.67
C PRO A 107 9.32 2.87 -0.73
N THR A 108 9.63 1.60 -1.00
CA THR A 108 10.06 1.15 -2.33
C THR A 108 8.99 1.43 -3.39
N LEU A 109 7.72 1.12 -3.09
CA LEU A 109 6.60 1.43 -3.98
C LEU A 109 6.45 2.94 -4.21
N LEU A 110 6.44 3.72 -3.13
CA LEU A 110 6.26 5.17 -3.19
C LEU A 110 7.36 5.83 -4.02
N SER A 111 8.63 5.47 -3.77
CA SER A 111 9.77 5.99 -4.51
C SER A 111 9.72 5.63 -5.99
N ALA A 112 9.39 4.38 -6.34
CA ALA A 112 9.33 3.94 -7.73
C ALA A 112 8.18 4.59 -8.52
N LEU A 113 7.10 4.97 -7.83
CA LEU A 113 5.96 5.67 -8.41
C LEU A 113 6.15 7.19 -8.48
N GLY A 114 7.29 7.72 -8.01
CA GLY A 114 7.56 9.16 -7.98
C GLY A 114 6.73 9.91 -6.96
N VAL A 115 6.21 9.22 -5.94
CA VAL A 115 5.38 9.81 -4.89
C VAL A 115 6.21 9.87 -3.62
N VAL A 116 6.73 11.05 -3.30
CA VAL A 116 7.48 11.26 -2.05
C VAL A 116 6.51 11.69 -0.94
N PRO A 117 6.55 11.06 0.24
CA PRO A 117 5.62 11.32 1.33
C PRO A 117 6.05 12.45 2.27
#